data_AF-A0A9J7BSE2-F1
#
_entry.id   AF-A0A9J7BSE2-F1
#
_cell.length_a   1.000
_cell.length_b   1.000
_cell.length_c   1.000
_cell.angle_alpha   90.00
_cell.angle_beta   90.00
_cell.angle_gamma   90.00
#
_symmetry.space_group_name_H-M   'P 1'
#
loop_
_entity.id
_entity.type
_entity.pdbx_description
1 polymer ?
#
loop_
_entity_poly.entity_id
_entity_poly.type
_entity_poly.pdbx_seq_one_letter_code
_entity_poly.pdbx_strand_id
1 'polypeptide(L)'
;MAVEEDQITDLRLTFSQFESVVTFGTPRPSYGGLFGSGNKNRTGRAMVAELGPDEFLICGFDALINFRPNRGSELRKAQFLSAEEGEFVDGKWQSRRLINGDETFFGISFPSEGKWVKVKLKAY
;
A
#
# COMPACT_ATOMS: atom_id res chain seq x y z
N MET A 1 -6.06 0.37 9.62
CA MET A 1 -5.70 1.75 9.20
C MET A 1 -4.30 2.04 9.72
N ALA A 2 -3.52 2.80 8.97
CA ALA A 2 -2.20 3.28 9.34
C ALA A 2 -2.19 4.80 9.46
N VAL A 3 -1.57 5.30 10.52
CA VAL A 3 -1.43 6.72 10.83
C VAL A 3 0.03 6.98 11.12
N GLU A 4 0.60 8.01 10.49
CA GLU A 4 1.96 8.44 10.80
C GLU A 4 1.99 9.12 12.17
N GLU A 5 2.78 8.53 13.08
CA GLU A 5 2.99 8.99 14.45
C GLU A 5 4.46 9.27 14.70
N ASP A 6 4.79 9.87 15.85
CA ASP A 6 6.18 10.15 16.19
C ASP A 6 6.99 8.85 16.26
N GLN A 7 8.15 8.85 15.58
CA GLN A 7 9.05 7.70 15.43
C GLN A 7 8.47 6.48 14.69
N ILE A 8 7.24 6.56 14.15
CA ILE A 8 6.65 5.48 13.35
C ILE A 8 6.75 5.84 11.87
N THR A 9 7.73 5.26 11.18
CA THR A 9 7.93 5.46 9.74
C THR A 9 7.33 4.35 8.89
N ASP A 10 7.02 3.21 9.51
CA ASP A 10 6.51 2.02 8.84
C ASP A 10 5.49 1.31 9.73
N LEU A 11 4.32 1.01 9.18
CA LEU A 11 3.24 0.31 9.89
C LEU A 11 2.77 -0.89 9.08
N ARG A 12 2.53 -2.01 9.78
CA ARG A 12 2.10 -3.27 9.17
C ARG A 12 0.62 -3.50 9.44
N LEU A 13 -0.13 -3.85 8.40
CA LEU A 13 -1.52 -4.25 8.47
C LEU A 13 -1.62 -5.70 8.02
N THR A 14 -2.07 -6.59 8.91
CA THR A 14 -2.20 -8.02 8.61
C THR A 14 -3.61 -8.33 8.10
N PHE A 15 -3.70 -9.11 7.02
CA PHE A 15 -4.92 -9.59 6.38
C PHE A 15 -4.89 -11.12 6.25
N SER A 16 -5.89 -11.70 5.59
CA SER A 16 -6.05 -13.16 5.55
C SER A 16 -4.84 -13.89 4.95
N GLN A 17 -4.36 -13.42 3.79
CA GLN A 17 -3.21 -14.03 3.09
C GLN A 17 -1.97 -13.12 3.03
N PHE A 18 -2.18 -11.81 3.19
CA PHE A 18 -1.18 -10.79 2.95
C PHE A 18 -0.98 -9.91 4.17
N GLU A 19 0.21 -9.35 4.28
CA GLU A 19 0.50 -8.20 5.11
C GLU A 19 0.76 -7.00 4.19
N SER A 20 0.11 -5.88 4.46
CA SER A 20 0.45 -4.60 3.85
C SER A 20 1.44 -3.86 4.72
N VAL A 21 2.48 -3.31 4.08
CA VAL A 21 3.45 -2.42 4.72
C VAL A 21 3.18 -1.01 4.21
N VAL A 22 2.84 -0.11 5.13
CA VAL A 22 2.66 1.31 4.88
C VAL A 22 3.91 2.03 5.35
N THR A 23 4.61 2.69 4.44
CA THR A 23 5.83 3.44 4.69
C THR A 23 5.58 4.94 4.50
N PHE A 24 6.07 5.76 5.42
CA PHE A 24 5.90 7.21 5.42
C PHE A 24 7.21 7.93 5.07
N GLY A 25 7.12 8.95 4.21
CA GLY A 25 8.29 9.61 3.64
C GLY A 25 9.02 8.77 2.60
N THR A 26 10.24 9.18 2.24
CA THR A 26 11.03 8.49 1.21
C THR A 26 11.63 7.20 1.78
N PRO A 27 11.43 6.04 1.16
CA PRO A 27 12.09 4.81 1.57
C PRO A 27 13.61 4.95 1.45
N ARG A 28 14.34 4.64 2.52
CA ARG A 28 15.80 4.63 2.56
C ARG A 28 16.31 3.27 3.04
N PRO A 29 17.37 2.73 2.43
CA PRO A 29 18.03 1.55 2.97
C PRO A 29 18.60 1.84 4.36
N SER A 30 18.33 0.96 5.31
CA SER A 30 18.94 0.97 6.65
C SER A 30 19.22 -0.46 7.10
N TYR A 31 19.90 -0.61 8.24
CA TYR A 31 20.14 -1.93 8.82
C TYR A 31 18.80 -2.61 9.14
N GLY A 32 18.53 -3.76 8.52
CA GLY A 32 17.29 -4.51 8.70
C GLY A 32 16.20 -4.26 7.64
N GLY A 33 16.43 -3.42 6.62
CA GLY A 33 15.50 -3.28 5.49
C GLY A 33 15.38 -1.87 4.90
N LEU A 34 14.33 -1.66 4.11
CA LEU A 34 13.89 -0.36 3.63
C LEU A 34 12.91 0.22 4.66
N PHE A 35 13.17 1.46 5.09
CA PHE A 35 12.32 2.17 6.05
C PHE A 35 12.02 3.57 5.55
N GLY A 36 10.89 4.11 5.97
CA GLY A 36 10.51 5.48 5.68
C GLY A 36 11.44 6.49 6.37
N SER A 37 11.64 7.66 5.76
CA SER A 37 12.29 8.79 6.43
C SER A 37 11.35 9.57 7.35
N GLY A 38 10.05 9.27 7.32
CA GLY A 38 8.99 10.12 7.83
C GLY A 38 8.73 11.32 6.91
N ASN A 39 7.51 11.84 6.95
CA ASN A 39 7.09 13.07 6.31
C ASN A 39 7.37 14.27 7.23
N LYS A 40 7.73 15.43 6.65
CA LYS A 40 8.10 16.64 7.41
C LYS A 40 7.08 17.04 8.48
N ASN A 41 5.78 16.94 8.13
CA ASN A 41 4.67 17.33 9.00
C ASN A 41 3.85 16.13 9.50
N ARG A 42 4.37 14.90 9.34
CA ARG A 42 3.73 13.65 9.78
C ARG A 42 2.29 13.46 9.27
N THR A 43 2.08 13.82 8.01
CA THR A 43 0.77 13.86 7.37
C THR A 43 0.29 12.49 6.89
N GLY A 44 1.15 11.48 6.80
CA GLY A 44 0.85 10.20 6.18
C GLY A 44 -0.35 9.48 6.80
N ARG A 45 -1.34 9.13 5.97
CA ARG A 45 -2.51 8.35 6.38
C ARG A 45 -2.84 7.32 5.30
N ALA A 46 -3.17 6.11 5.72
CA ALA A 46 -3.63 5.07 4.81
C ALA A 46 -4.70 4.18 5.45
N MET A 47 -5.72 3.85 4.66
CA MET A 47 -6.66 2.78 4.94
C MET A 47 -6.52 1.73 3.85
N VAL A 48 -6.46 0.46 4.28
CA VAL A 48 -6.43 -0.70 3.41
C VAL A 48 -7.57 -1.60 3.85
N ALA A 49 -8.44 -1.95 2.92
CA ALA A 49 -9.59 -2.83 3.12
C ALA A 49 -9.44 -4.07 2.24
N GLU A 50 -9.58 -5.25 2.85
CA GLU A 50 -9.63 -6.54 2.13
C GLU A 50 -11.05 -6.73 1.58
N LEU A 51 -11.18 -6.78 0.26
CA LEU A 51 -12.45 -7.01 -0.44
C LEU A 51 -12.66 -8.51 -0.77
N GLY A 52 -11.55 -9.24 -0.88
CA GLY A 52 -11.50 -10.67 -1.13
C GLY A 52 -10.09 -11.20 -0.84
N PRO A 53 -9.84 -12.50 -1.03
CA PRO A 53 -8.59 -13.13 -0.60
C PRO A 53 -7.33 -12.54 -1.24
N ASP A 54 -7.44 -11.97 -2.45
CA ASP A 54 -6.36 -11.38 -3.25
C ASP A 54 -6.70 -9.97 -3.75
N GLU A 55 -7.75 -9.33 -3.22
CA GLU A 55 -8.30 -8.08 -3.72
C GLU A 55 -8.44 -7.06 -2.60
N PHE A 56 -7.89 -5.85 -2.80
CA PHE A 56 -7.83 -4.82 -1.78
C PHE A 56 -8.25 -3.46 -2.34
N LEU A 57 -8.87 -2.66 -1.49
CA LEU A 57 -9.11 -1.24 -1.73
C LEU A 57 -8.26 -0.42 -0.78
N ILE A 58 -7.60 0.59 -1.34
CA ILE A 58 -6.64 1.41 -0.62
C ILE A 58 -7.01 2.86 -0.83
N CYS A 59 -7.05 3.65 0.23
CA CYS A 59 -7.12 5.10 0.14
C CYS A 59 -6.17 5.73 1.15
N GLY A 60 -5.57 6.86 0.79
CA GLY A 60 -4.57 7.50 1.63
C GLY A 60 -3.83 8.62 0.92
N PHE A 61 -2.88 9.21 1.64
CA PHE A 61 -2.01 10.29 1.18
C PHE A 61 -0.70 10.25 1.96
N ASP A 62 0.35 10.82 1.35
CA ASP A 62 1.71 10.90 1.89
C ASP A 62 2.27 9.56 2.37
N ALA A 63 2.03 8.49 1.60
CA ALA A 63 2.39 7.13 1.98
C ALA A 63 2.81 6.28 0.77
N LEU A 64 3.69 5.32 1.00
CA LEU A 64 4.01 4.24 0.08
C LEU A 64 3.43 2.93 0.62
N ILE A 65 2.71 2.18 -0.20
CA ILE A 65 2.03 0.97 0.24
C ILE A 65 2.50 -0.22 -0.58
N ASN A 66 2.98 -1.25 0.11
CA ASN A 66 3.40 -2.50 -0.51
C ASN A 66 2.73 -3.70 0.18
N PHE A 67 2.75 -4.86 -0.47
CA PHE A 67 2.19 -6.10 0.05
C PHE A 67 3.22 -7.22 0.02
N ARG A 68 3.07 -8.14 0.97
CA ARG A 68 3.83 -9.38 1.01
C ARG A 68 2.96 -10.50 1.60
N PRO A 69 3.25 -11.77 1.30
CA PRO A 69 2.59 -12.88 1.98
C PRO A 69 2.80 -12.79 3.51
N ASN A 70 1.84 -13.30 4.27
CA ASN A 70 1.92 -13.33 5.72
C ASN A 70 3.20 -14.05 6.21
N ARG A 71 3.72 -13.61 7.36
CA ARG A 71 4.90 -14.24 7.98
C ARG A 71 4.58 -15.71 8.28
N GLY A 72 5.43 -16.62 7.80
CA GLY A 72 5.23 -18.06 7.93
C GLY A 72 4.62 -18.73 6.70
N SER A 73 4.18 -17.96 5.70
CA SER A 73 3.81 -18.47 4.38
C SER A 73 5.01 -19.15 3.68
N GLU A 74 4.74 -20.23 2.94
CA GLU A 74 5.72 -20.84 2.04
C GLU A 74 6.03 -19.94 0.83
N LEU A 75 5.04 -19.14 0.41
CA LEU A 75 5.17 -18.10 -0.61
C LEU A 75 5.99 -16.92 -0.07
N ARG A 76 6.83 -16.32 -0.93
CA ARG A 76 7.84 -15.34 -0.52
C ARG A 76 7.58 -13.93 -1.03
N LYS A 77 6.84 -13.78 -2.12
CA LYS A 77 6.60 -12.50 -2.79
C LYS A 77 5.13 -12.33 -3.13
N ALA A 78 4.71 -11.07 -3.21
CA ALA A 78 3.44 -10.68 -3.77
C ALA A 78 3.71 -9.81 -5.00
N GLN A 79 2.91 -9.98 -6.04
CA GLN A 79 2.93 -9.17 -7.24
C GLN A 79 1.55 -8.55 -7.44
N PHE A 80 1.52 -7.29 -7.87
CA PHE A 80 0.31 -6.64 -8.36
C PHE A 80 -0.05 -7.21 -9.73
N LEU A 81 -1.19 -7.91 -9.81
CA LEU A 81 -1.79 -8.33 -11.08
C LEU A 81 -2.50 -7.17 -11.77
N SER A 82 -3.13 -6.30 -10.97
CA SER A 82 -3.69 -5.03 -11.41
C SER A 82 -3.61 -4.01 -10.28
N ALA A 83 -3.47 -2.74 -10.67
CA ALA A 83 -3.62 -1.60 -9.78
C ALA A 83 -4.38 -0.52 -10.55
N GLU A 84 -5.58 -0.20 -10.06
CA GLU A 84 -6.51 0.74 -10.68
C GLU A 84 -6.64 1.95 -9.78
N GLU A 85 -6.25 3.11 -10.25
CA GLU A 85 -6.62 4.37 -9.63
C GLU A 85 -8.03 4.76 -10.07
N GLY A 86 -8.88 5.15 -9.13
CA GLY A 86 -10.28 5.41 -9.41
C GLY A 86 -11.00 6.07 -8.25
N GLU A 87 -12.32 5.95 -8.25
CA GLU A 87 -13.17 6.42 -7.17
C GLU A 87 -14.49 5.61 -7.12
N PHE A 88 -15.27 5.79 -6.06
CA PHE A 88 -16.63 5.30 -6.01
C PHE A 88 -17.61 6.40 -6.43
N VAL A 89 -18.38 6.13 -7.47
CA VAL A 89 -19.50 6.97 -7.92
C VAL A 89 -20.77 6.13 -7.79
N ASP A 90 -21.74 6.61 -7.02
CA ASP A 90 -23.01 5.91 -6.75
C ASP A 90 -22.80 4.47 -6.23
N GLY A 91 -21.80 4.28 -5.35
CA GLY A 91 -21.47 2.98 -4.76
C GLY A 91 -20.81 1.99 -5.71
N LYS A 92 -20.48 2.40 -6.94
CA LYS A 92 -19.77 1.56 -7.92
C LYS A 92 -18.36 2.08 -8.15
N TRP A 93 -17.42 1.15 -8.22
CA TRP A 93 -16.04 1.46 -8.57
C TRP A 93 -15.95 1.95 -10.01
N GLN A 94 -15.40 3.14 -10.21
CA GLN A 94 -15.06 3.69 -11.51
C GLN A 94 -13.55 3.84 -11.61
N SER A 95 -12.93 2.98 -12.42
CA SER A 95 -11.50 3.06 -12.72
C SER A 95 -11.23 4.26 -13.63
N ARG A 96 -10.29 5.12 -13.22
CA ARG A 96 -9.85 6.29 -13.98
C ARG A 96 -8.56 6.00 -14.76
N ARG A 97 -7.62 5.26 -14.16
CA ARG A 97 -6.32 4.92 -14.76
C ARG A 97 -5.79 3.60 -14.22
N LEU A 98 -5.13 2.82 -15.07
CA LEU A 98 -4.30 1.69 -14.65
C LEU A 98 -2.89 2.18 -14.28
N ILE A 99 -2.43 1.77 -13.09
CA ILE A 99 -1.06 1.95 -12.61
C ILE A 99 -0.27 0.71 -13.04
N ASN A 100 0.80 0.90 -13.80
CA ASN A 100 1.58 -0.20 -14.38
C ASN A 100 3.09 0.06 -14.27
N GLY A 101 3.88 -1.01 -14.39
CA GLY A 101 5.34 -0.93 -14.52
C GLY A 101 6.04 -0.52 -13.22
N ASP A 102 6.97 0.44 -13.33
CA ASP A 102 7.84 0.91 -12.24
C ASP A 102 7.07 1.45 -11.03
N GLU A 103 5.86 1.98 -11.23
CA GLU A 103 4.97 2.48 -10.17
C GLU A 103 4.43 1.38 -9.24
N THR A 104 4.64 0.11 -9.57
CA THR A 104 4.25 -1.04 -8.73
C THR A 104 5.45 -1.85 -8.23
N PHE A 105 6.65 -1.64 -8.78
CA PHE A 105 7.84 -2.43 -8.49
C PHE A 105 8.32 -2.25 -7.05
N PHE A 106 8.15 -1.05 -6.49
CA PHE A 106 8.50 -0.72 -5.11
C PHE A 106 7.30 -0.54 -4.18
N GLY A 107 6.08 -0.83 -4.67
CA GLY A 107 4.82 -0.47 -4.02
C GLY A 107 4.19 0.78 -4.63
N ILE A 108 2.96 1.08 -4.22
CA ILE A 108 2.14 2.14 -4.79
C ILE A 108 2.29 3.40 -3.95
N SER A 109 2.76 4.48 -4.56
CA SER A 109 2.92 5.79 -3.92
C SER A 109 1.60 6.57 -3.93
N PHE A 110 1.24 7.15 -2.79
CA PHE A 110 0.09 8.01 -2.56
C PHE A 110 0.58 9.44 -2.30
N PRO A 111 0.28 10.41 -3.19
CA PRO A 111 0.75 11.78 -3.06
C PRO A 111 -0.07 12.56 -2.01
N SER A 112 0.27 13.82 -1.78
CA SER A 112 -0.39 14.67 -0.77
C SER A 112 -1.84 14.99 -1.08
N GLU A 113 -2.23 15.00 -2.37
CA GLU A 113 -3.64 15.16 -2.78
C GLU A 113 -4.48 13.93 -2.41
N GLY A 114 -3.82 12.81 -2.14
CA GLY A 114 -4.43 11.53 -1.88
C GLY A 114 -5.04 10.89 -3.12
N LYS A 115 -5.28 9.59 -3.03
CA LYS A 115 -5.96 8.83 -4.09
C LYS A 115 -6.56 7.54 -3.56
N TRP A 116 -7.42 6.94 -4.39
CA TRP A 116 -7.97 5.63 -4.16
C TRP A 116 -7.41 4.68 -5.20
N VAL A 117 -6.98 3.51 -4.75
CA VAL A 117 -6.44 2.47 -5.61
C VAL A 117 -7.07 1.14 -5.23
N LYS A 118 -7.63 0.47 -6.23
CA LYS A 118 -8.08 -0.91 -6.13
C LYS A 118 -7.01 -1.82 -6.72
N VAL A 119 -6.57 -2.81 -5.96
CA VAL A 119 -5.49 -3.71 -6.38
C VAL A 119 -5.92 -5.17 -6.33
N LYS A 120 -5.35 -5.95 -7.25
CA LYS A 120 -5.40 -7.41 -7.22
C LYS A 120 -3.99 -7.97 -7.13
N LEU A 121 -3.80 -8.95 -6.27
CA LEU A 121 -2.48 -9.50 -5.94
C LEU A 121 -2.35 -10.96 -6.37
N LYS A 122 -1.11 -11.41 -6.50
CA LYS A 122 -0.75 -12.82 -6.59
C LYS A 122 0.45 -13.09 -5.72
N ALA A 123 0.32 -14.04 -4.79
CA ALA A 123 1.45 -14.54 -4.03
C ALA A 123 2.17 -15.66 -4.80
N TYR A 124 3.50 -15.71 -4.68
CA TYR A 124 4.36 -16.75 -5.27
C TYR A 124 5.69 -16.92 -4.50
#